data_AF-A0A2V5VJA5-F1
#
_entry.id   AF-A0A2V5VJA5-F1
#
_cell.length_a   1.000
_cell.length_b   1.000
_cell.length_c   1.000
_cell.angle_alpha   90.00
_cell.angle_beta   90.00
_cell.angle_gamma   90.00
#
_symmetry.space_group_name_H-M   'P 1'
#
loop_
_entity.id
_entity.type
_entity.pdbx_description
1 polymer ?
#
loop_
_entity_poly.entity_id
_entity_poly.type
_entity_poly.pdbx_seq_one_letter_code
_entity_poly.pdbx_strand_id
1 'polypeptide(L)'
;MEISLRPSGTFGQFTFLTPRQPLTPTPNALFSVNAALAATATTANGIAASAVSPAQLNTSDAPGNGQVLAYNGTSLVWTNASTVAAAWTLNGNAGTVPGVNFLGTTDNQPLELWVNGTRALRLEVNTNSPLTGWIANIIGGASNNFVAPDVVGATISGGGIANQVGPIPVNNQIAANFGTISGGAGNIIQVAALDSFIGGGVFNTIQNRAEHSFIGGGDGNTIQSVAFNSIICAGHFNSIQTNSPFATIGGGDNNTIQANASSSTIAGGSANVVSNDASDCFIGGGIFNVISPAAGASTITGGTGNTIALFADSASIGGGSYNSIQSLATKATIAGGQANTIQQGAYNASIGGGYVHVVGTNAAFATIGGGYINTVTNLYGTVPGGRNNIAGGKDSLAAGRRSHALHDGTFVWADSGDADFASTVTNEFAVRATGGVRFVSAIDTSGTPVAGVTLPAGSGSWSSLSDRNAKANFAPISSRELLDRLAELPVQTWNYKSQNDSVRHIGPTAQDFAAAFHVGEDDRHIATVDEGGVALAAIQGLNQKLEERLTEKDVEIRILKKSVAELKELVSAITQQQNEARHESSSN
;
A
#
# COMPACT_ATOMS: atom_id res chain seq x y z
N MET A 1 93.48 -71.79 1.47
CA MET A 1 93.01 -72.88 0.59
C MET A 1 94.06 -73.97 0.66
N GLU A 2 93.72 -75.18 1.16
CA GLU A 2 94.67 -76.29 1.29
C GLU A 2 94.66 -77.13 0.00
N ILE A 3 95.81 -77.27 -0.65
CA ILE A 3 95.96 -78.07 -1.88
C ILE A 3 96.70 -79.36 -1.51
N SER A 4 96.05 -80.50 -1.71
CA SER A 4 96.64 -81.83 -1.60
C SER A 4 96.83 -82.42 -3.00
N LEU A 5 98.02 -82.94 -3.31
CA LEU A 5 98.37 -83.51 -4.62
C LEU A 5 98.80 -84.97 -4.50
N ARG A 6 98.38 -85.79 -5.47
CA ARG A 6 98.74 -87.20 -5.61
C ARG A 6 99.17 -87.46 -7.06
N PRO A 7 100.41 -87.88 -7.32
CA PRO A 7 100.84 -88.34 -8.64
C PRO A 7 100.10 -89.63 -9.03
N SER A 8 99.79 -89.81 -10.32
CA SER A 8 99.03 -90.95 -10.84
C SER A 8 99.76 -92.28 -10.60
N GLY A 9 99.10 -93.23 -9.91
CA GLY A 9 99.54 -94.65 -9.86
C GLY A 9 99.67 -95.33 -8.49
N THR A 10 99.37 -94.68 -7.36
CA THR A 10 99.53 -95.29 -6.00
C THR A 10 98.30 -95.11 -5.13
N PHE A 11 97.84 -96.13 -4.37
CA PHE A 11 96.59 -96.14 -3.57
C PHE A 11 96.72 -95.64 -2.11
N GLY A 12 97.73 -94.82 -1.79
CA GLY A 12 97.95 -94.26 -0.44
C GLY A 12 97.26 -92.91 -0.17
N GLN A 13 97.12 -92.56 1.12
CA GLN A 13 96.58 -91.27 1.60
C GLN A 13 97.41 -90.07 1.09
N PHE A 14 96.76 -88.91 0.88
CA PHE A 14 97.43 -87.67 0.45
C PHE A 14 98.44 -87.17 1.51
N THR A 15 99.66 -86.86 1.09
CA THR A 15 100.73 -86.35 1.97
C THR A 15 100.70 -84.83 2.03
N PHE A 16 100.69 -84.25 3.23
CA PHE A 16 100.83 -82.82 3.43
C PHE A 16 102.27 -82.36 3.14
N LEU A 17 102.43 -81.34 2.28
CA LEU A 17 103.74 -80.73 2.03
C LEU A 17 104.07 -79.70 3.12
N THR A 18 105.18 -79.91 3.82
CA THR A 18 105.79 -78.95 4.75
C THR A 18 107.22 -78.63 4.30
N PRO A 19 107.66 -77.37 4.36
CA PRO A 19 106.95 -76.20 4.90
C PRO A 19 105.87 -75.62 3.96
N ARG A 20 104.88 -74.95 4.55
CA ARG A 20 103.79 -74.27 3.82
C ARG A 20 104.36 -73.16 2.94
N GLN A 21 104.21 -73.27 1.62
CA GLN A 21 104.66 -72.27 0.67
C GLN A 21 103.68 -71.08 0.66
N PRO A 22 104.12 -69.84 0.95
CA PRO A 22 103.26 -68.66 0.89
C PRO A 22 102.80 -68.41 -0.55
N LEU A 23 101.49 -68.33 -0.77
CA LEU A 23 100.94 -67.79 -2.03
C LEU A 23 101.10 -66.28 -2.00
N THR A 24 101.98 -65.76 -2.85
CA THR A 24 102.11 -64.32 -3.11
C THR A 24 100.84 -63.82 -3.80
N PRO A 25 100.26 -62.67 -3.38
CA PRO A 25 99.11 -62.08 -4.03
C PRO A 25 99.40 -61.80 -5.52
N THR A 26 98.46 -62.18 -6.38
CA THR A 26 98.45 -61.84 -7.81
C THR A 26 98.64 -60.32 -8.02
N PRO A 27 99.56 -59.85 -8.90
CA PRO A 27 99.96 -58.44 -8.95
C PRO A 27 98.97 -57.45 -9.58
N ASN A 28 97.73 -57.85 -9.90
CA ASN A 28 96.77 -56.99 -10.61
C ASN A 28 95.35 -57.05 -10.04
N ALA A 29 95.21 -57.12 -8.71
CA ALA A 29 94.01 -56.63 -8.06
C ALA A 29 94.26 -55.14 -7.74
N LEU A 30 93.68 -54.25 -8.54
CA LEU A 30 93.58 -52.82 -8.26
C LEU A 30 92.84 -52.63 -6.93
N PHE A 31 93.61 -52.55 -5.85
CA PHE A 31 93.15 -51.98 -4.60
C PHE A 31 92.93 -50.49 -4.86
N SER A 32 91.67 -50.04 -4.78
CA SER A 32 91.33 -48.63 -4.77
C SER A 32 92.01 -47.98 -3.55
N VAL A 33 92.88 -47.01 -3.82
CA VAL A 33 93.68 -46.27 -2.84
C VAL A 33 92.86 -45.45 -1.82
N ASN A 34 91.51 -45.51 -1.90
CA ASN A 34 90.59 -44.82 -0.99
C ASN A 34 89.80 -45.76 -0.04
N ALA A 35 90.03 -47.07 -0.04
CA ALA A 35 89.27 -47.98 0.82
C ALA A 35 89.70 -47.97 2.31
N ALA A 36 90.84 -47.34 2.66
CA ALA A 36 91.40 -47.34 4.01
C ALA A 36 90.99 -46.13 4.89
N LEU A 37 89.99 -45.33 4.48
CA LEU A 37 89.45 -44.22 5.29
C LEU A 37 88.01 -44.44 5.81
N ALA A 38 87.50 -45.68 5.77
CA ALA A 38 86.21 -45.99 6.38
C ALA A 38 86.34 -46.22 7.91
N ALA A 39 86.70 -45.17 8.65
CA ALA A 39 86.64 -45.13 10.12
C ALA A 39 85.24 -44.78 10.65
N THR A 40 84.23 -44.68 9.79
CA THR A 40 82.85 -44.36 10.17
C THR A 40 81.87 -45.13 9.28
N ALA A 41 81.77 -46.44 9.51
CA ALA A 41 80.52 -47.14 9.25
C ALA A 41 79.52 -46.67 10.32
N THR A 42 78.89 -45.51 10.10
CA THR A 42 77.89 -44.97 11.01
C THR A 42 76.59 -45.74 10.80
N THR A 43 76.24 -46.58 11.77
CA THR A 43 74.86 -47.06 11.93
C THR A 43 73.94 -45.85 12.06
N ALA A 44 72.90 -45.80 11.23
CA ALA A 44 72.04 -44.65 10.98
C ALA A 44 71.18 -44.23 12.19
N ASN A 45 71.77 -43.60 13.21
CA ASN A 45 71.06 -42.88 14.25
C ASN A 45 71.81 -41.57 14.60
N GLY A 46 71.56 -40.52 13.80
CA GLY A 46 71.94 -39.13 14.12
C GLY A 46 73.36 -38.72 13.71
N ILE A 47 73.46 -37.77 12.78
CA ILE A 47 74.73 -37.11 12.43
C ILE A 47 75.13 -36.18 13.58
N ALA A 48 76.31 -36.37 14.19
CA ALA A 48 76.82 -35.49 15.24
C ALA A 48 77.14 -34.08 14.71
N ALA A 49 77.09 -33.05 15.58
CA ALA A 49 77.48 -31.69 15.20
C ALA A 49 78.90 -31.68 14.62
N SER A 50 79.09 -31.02 13.48
CA SER A 50 80.34 -30.97 12.69
C SER A 50 80.80 -32.29 12.05
N ALA A 51 79.97 -33.35 12.05
CA ALA A 51 80.30 -34.61 11.37
C ALA A 51 80.18 -34.55 9.83
N VAL A 52 79.60 -33.46 9.30
CA VAL A 52 79.65 -33.10 7.88
C VAL A 52 80.61 -31.92 7.74
N SER A 53 81.82 -32.21 7.31
CA SER A 53 82.88 -31.22 7.09
C SER A 53 82.76 -30.56 5.71
N PRO A 54 83.34 -29.36 5.53
CA PRO A 54 83.34 -28.67 4.24
C PRO A 54 83.92 -29.54 3.11
N ALA A 55 84.91 -30.39 3.41
CA ALA A 55 85.51 -31.34 2.47
C ALA A 55 84.55 -32.47 2.04
N GLN A 56 83.60 -32.87 2.89
CA GLN A 56 82.63 -33.94 2.58
C GLN A 56 81.49 -33.47 1.66
N LEU A 57 81.16 -32.18 1.68
CA LEU A 57 80.16 -31.57 0.80
C LEU A 57 80.77 -30.69 -0.30
N ASN A 58 82.09 -30.56 -0.35
CA ASN A 58 82.80 -29.62 -1.22
C ASN A 58 82.27 -28.17 -1.10
N THR A 59 82.04 -27.73 0.14
CA THR A 59 81.70 -26.34 0.48
C THR A 59 82.94 -25.64 1.04
N SER A 60 83.01 -24.30 1.01
CA SER A 60 84.15 -23.57 1.56
C SER A 60 84.22 -23.61 3.08
N ASP A 61 83.04 -23.64 3.75
CA ASP A 61 82.91 -23.50 5.19
C ASP A 61 81.82 -24.43 5.76
N ALA A 62 81.71 -24.48 7.09
CA ALA A 62 80.64 -25.14 7.82
C ALA A 62 79.35 -24.28 7.80
N PRO A 63 78.15 -24.88 7.97
CA PRO A 63 76.90 -24.11 7.97
C PRO A 63 76.81 -23.15 9.15
N GLY A 64 76.46 -21.90 8.88
CA GLY A 64 76.02 -20.91 9.86
C GLY A 64 74.53 -21.07 10.23
N ASN A 65 74.12 -20.47 11.35
CA ASN A 65 72.72 -20.53 11.82
C ASN A 65 71.77 -19.92 10.76
N GLY A 66 70.73 -20.66 10.36
CA GLY A 66 69.75 -20.23 9.35
C GLY A 66 70.20 -20.41 7.89
N GLN A 67 71.35 -21.03 7.65
CA GLN A 67 71.80 -21.38 6.30
C GLN A 67 71.30 -22.75 5.87
N VAL A 68 71.00 -22.88 4.57
CA VAL A 68 70.65 -24.12 3.89
C VAL A 68 71.69 -24.43 2.81
N LEU A 69 71.94 -25.71 2.59
CA LEU A 69 72.85 -26.17 1.54
C LEU A 69 72.14 -26.04 0.19
N ALA A 70 72.69 -25.25 -0.73
CA ALA A 70 72.15 -25.06 -2.08
C ALA A 70 73.23 -25.33 -3.14
N TYR A 71 72.84 -25.81 -4.32
CA TYR A 71 73.74 -25.98 -5.46
C TYR A 71 73.61 -24.76 -6.39
N ASN A 72 74.70 -24.00 -6.57
CA ASN A 72 74.70 -22.76 -7.35
C ASN A 72 74.99 -22.97 -8.85
N GLY A 73 75.02 -24.22 -9.32
CA GLY A 73 75.36 -24.59 -10.69
C GLY A 73 76.79 -25.11 -10.86
N THR A 74 77.70 -24.85 -9.92
CA THR A 74 79.10 -25.32 -9.96
C THR A 74 79.59 -25.96 -8.66
N SER A 75 79.05 -25.57 -7.50
CA SER A 75 79.38 -26.17 -6.19
C SER A 75 78.21 -26.12 -5.21
N LEU A 76 78.31 -26.92 -4.15
CA LEU A 76 77.42 -26.80 -2.99
C LEU A 76 77.89 -25.61 -2.15
N VAL A 77 76.96 -24.73 -1.79
CA VAL A 77 77.22 -23.52 -1.02
C VAL A 77 76.18 -23.38 0.10
N TRP A 78 76.62 -22.91 1.27
CA TRP A 78 75.73 -22.53 2.35
C TRP A 78 75.15 -21.15 2.05
N THR A 79 73.84 -21.07 1.92
CA THR A 79 73.13 -19.82 1.61
C THR A 79 72.16 -19.51 2.73
N ASN A 80 71.99 -18.23 3.09
CA ASN A 80 70.89 -17.88 3.99
C ASN A 80 69.58 -18.21 3.28
N ALA A 81 68.64 -18.85 3.98
CA ALA A 81 67.33 -19.16 3.41
C ALA A 81 66.61 -17.92 2.85
N SER A 82 66.90 -16.74 3.39
CA SER A 82 66.43 -15.43 2.89
C SER A 82 67.02 -14.97 1.55
N THR A 83 68.11 -15.58 1.09
CA THR A 83 68.79 -15.29 -0.18
C THR A 83 68.60 -16.38 -1.24
N VAL A 84 67.89 -17.46 -0.91
CA VAL A 84 67.53 -18.50 -1.87
C VAL A 84 66.45 -17.92 -2.78
N ALA A 85 66.83 -17.57 -4.02
CA ALA A 85 65.94 -16.95 -5.02
C ALA A 85 64.68 -17.77 -5.38
N ALA A 86 64.50 -18.96 -4.81
CA ALA A 86 63.49 -19.93 -5.19
C ALA A 86 62.43 -20.25 -4.10
N ALA A 87 62.39 -19.53 -2.96
CA ALA A 87 61.43 -19.80 -1.89
C ALA A 87 60.72 -18.56 -1.34
N TRP A 88 59.45 -18.70 -0.94
CA TRP A 88 58.73 -17.72 -0.11
C TRP A 88 59.04 -17.95 1.36
N THR A 89 59.49 -16.93 2.08
CA THR A 89 59.88 -17.05 3.50
C THR A 89 58.76 -16.61 4.46
N LEU A 90 58.81 -17.06 5.71
CA LEU A 90 57.90 -16.63 6.77
C LEU A 90 58.01 -15.14 7.12
N ASN A 91 59.15 -14.52 6.80
CA ASN A 91 59.37 -13.08 6.98
C ASN A 91 58.95 -12.26 5.74
N GLY A 92 58.42 -12.92 4.71
CA GLY A 92 58.14 -12.32 3.40
C GLY A 92 59.40 -12.17 2.53
N ASN A 93 59.17 -11.78 1.27
CA ASN A 93 60.24 -11.59 0.28
C ASN A 93 60.24 -10.13 -0.18
N ALA A 94 61.40 -9.45 -0.16
CA ALA A 94 61.56 -8.10 -0.72
C ALA A 94 62.08 -8.17 -2.17
N GLY A 95 61.83 -7.13 -2.97
CA GLY A 95 62.34 -7.03 -4.35
C GLY A 95 61.61 -7.90 -5.40
N THR A 96 60.37 -8.34 -5.10
CA THR A 96 59.58 -9.15 -6.02
C THR A 96 59.11 -8.38 -7.25
N VAL A 97 59.04 -9.05 -8.40
CA VAL A 97 58.45 -8.54 -9.64
C VAL A 97 57.11 -9.26 -9.92
N PRO A 98 55.97 -8.54 -10.02
CA PRO A 98 54.68 -9.14 -10.36
C PRO A 98 54.74 -9.96 -11.67
N GLY A 99 54.15 -11.15 -11.66
CA GLY A 99 54.16 -12.09 -12.80
C GLY A 99 55.44 -12.91 -12.95
N VAL A 100 56.52 -12.57 -12.25
CA VAL A 100 57.79 -13.34 -12.24
C VAL A 100 57.98 -14.07 -10.92
N ASN A 101 57.78 -13.37 -9.79
CA ASN A 101 57.80 -13.96 -8.45
C ASN A 101 56.37 -14.05 -7.93
N PHE A 102 55.90 -15.26 -7.61
CA PHE A 102 54.54 -15.48 -7.11
C PHE A 102 54.48 -16.68 -6.18
N LEU A 103 53.48 -16.69 -5.30
CA LEU A 103 53.09 -17.86 -4.52
C LEU A 103 51.86 -18.45 -5.22
N GLY A 104 51.99 -19.63 -5.82
CA GLY A 104 50.89 -20.24 -6.56
C GLY A 104 51.30 -21.47 -7.37
N THR A 105 50.37 -21.93 -8.19
CA THR A 105 50.51 -23.03 -9.14
C THR A 105 50.75 -22.49 -10.55
N THR A 106 51.41 -23.27 -11.40
CA THR A 106 51.64 -22.95 -12.83
C THR A 106 50.83 -23.84 -13.77
N ASP A 107 50.17 -24.86 -13.23
CA ASP A 107 49.21 -25.71 -13.91
C ASP A 107 47.77 -25.31 -13.53
N ASN A 108 46.79 -26.00 -14.13
CA ASN A 108 45.37 -25.76 -13.84
C ASN A 108 44.92 -26.46 -12.56
N GLN A 109 45.71 -26.33 -11.49
CA GLN A 109 45.38 -26.84 -10.16
C GLN A 109 45.05 -25.67 -9.21
N PRO A 110 44.02 -25.82 -8.35
CA PRO A 110 43.72 -24.82 -7.34
C PRO A 110 44.88 -24.60 -6.36
N LEU A 111 45.09 -23.34 -5.95
CA LEU A 111 45.92 -22.99 -4.81
C LEU A 111 45.09 -23.03 -3.53
N GLU A 112 45.49 -23.84 -2.55
CA GLU A 112 44.81 -23.94 -1.27
C GLU A 112 45.66 -23.43 -0.09
N LEU A 113 45.05 -22.62 0.78
CA LEU A 113 45.63 -22.21 2.06
C LEU A 113 44.95 -22.98 3.19
N TRP A 114 45.76 -23.64 4.01
CA TRP A 114 45.31 -24.55 5.06
C TRP A 114 45.62 -23.98 6.44
N VAL A 115 44.67 -24.11 7.37
CA VAL A 115 44.80 -23.69 8.77
C VAL A 115 44.31 -24.84 9.65
N ASN A 116 45.13 -25.24 10.64
CA ASN A 116 44.81 -26.33 11.55
C ASN A 116 44.34 -27.63 10.85
N GLY A 117 45.02 -27.99 9.74
CA GLY A 117 44.70 -29.20 8.98
C GLY A 117 43.39 -29.13 8.17
N THR A 118 42.77 -27.96 8.02
CA THR A 118 41.58 -27.76 7.17
C THR A 118 41.84 -26.67 6.13
N ARG A 119 41.32 -26.85 4.90
CA ARG A 119 41.34 -25.81 3.87
C ARG A 119 40.52 -24.61 4.30
N ALA A 120 41.16 -23.44 4.38
CA ALA A 120 40.53 -22.18 4.77
C ALA A 120 40.24 -21.26 3.56
N LEU A 121 41.06 -21.35 2.51
CA LEU A 121 40.89 -20.62 1.25
C LEU A 121 41.32 -21.48 0.07
N ARG A 122 40.54 -21.46 -1.02
CA ARG A 122 40.89 -22.02 -2.32
C ARG A 122 40.76 -20.94 -3.38
N LEU A 123 41.81 -20.77 -4.17
CA LEU A 123 41.79 -19.98 -5.39
C LEU A 123 41.88 -20.94 -6.56
N GLU A 124 40.88 -20.94 -7.44
CA GLU A 124 40.88 -21.79 -8.62
C GLU A 124 40.57 -20.94 -9.84
N VAL A 125 41.29 -21.18 -10.94
CA VAL A 125 41.06 -20.50 -12.21
C VAL A 125 40.32 -21.46 -13.11
N ASN A 126 39.35 -20.95 -13.87
CA ASN A 126 38.68 -21.74 -14.88
C ASN A 126 39.05 -21.23 -16.28
N THR A 127 39.41 -22.16 -17.16
CA THR A 127 39.93 -21.90 -18.50
C THR A 127 38.88 -22.04 -19.60
N ASN A 128 37.64 -22.43 -19.28
CA ASN A 128 36.67 -22.89 -20.27
C ASN A 128 35.78 -21.79 -20.88
N SER A 129 35.97 -20.52 -20.54
CA SER A 129 35.21 -19.41 -21.14
C SER A 129 36.01 -18.71 -22.25
N PRO A 130 35.63 -18.87 -23.54
CA PRO A 130 36.32 -18.22 -24.66
C PRO A 130 36.13 -16.69 -24.71
N LEU A 131 35.31 -16.11 -23.82
CA LEU A 131 34.99 -14.68 -23.79
C LEU A 131 35.63 -13.92 -22.62
N THR A 132 36.23 -14.61 -21.63
CA THR A 132 36.54 -13.95 -20.34
C THR A 132 37.94 -14.21 -19.76
N GLY A 133 38.79 -15.05 -20.39
CA GLY A 133 40.17 -15.26 -19.94
C GLY A 133 40.31 -15.95 -18.57
N TRP A 134 41.50 -15.84 -17.96
CA TRP A 134 41.87 -16.44 -16.66
C TRP A 134 41.13 -15.77 -15.49
N ILE A 135 39.87 -16.12 -15.27
CA ILE A 135 39.10 -15.60 -14.14
C ILE A 135 39.17 -16.60 -13.00
N ALA A 136 39.66 -16.11 -11.86
CA ALA A 136 39.71 -16.88 -10.63
C ALA A 136 38.35 -16.84 -9.91
N ASN A 137 37.99 -17.97 -9.32
CA ASN A 137 37.02 -18.06 -8.25
C ASN A 137 37.75 -17.96 -6.89
N ILE A 138 37.09 -17.36 -5.91
CA ILE A 138 37.58 -17.27 -4.52
C ILE A 138 36.64 -18.11 -3.66
N ILE A 139 37.15 -19.12 -2.95
CA ILE A 139 36.35 -20.01 -2.10
C ILE A 139 36.97 -20.09 -0.71
N GLY A 140 36.49 -19.24 0.20
CA GLY A 140 36.87 -19.18 1.61
C GLY A 140 35.91 -19.94 2.53
N GLY A 141 36.35 -20.21 3.77
CA GLY A 141 35.51 -20.76 4.83
C GLY A 141 35.53 -22.29 4.88
N ALA A 142 34.37 -22.91 5.13
CA ALA A 142 34.26 -24.36 5.28
C ALA A 142 34.77 -25.10 4.03
N SER A 143 35.47 -26.21 4.25
CA SER A 143 36.11 -27.02 3.20
C SER A 143 35.10 -27.65 2.22
N ASN A 144 33.82 -27.68 2.56
CA ASN A 144 32.73 -28.15 1.71
C ASN A 144 31.98 -27.01 0.98
N ASN A 145 32.37 -25.74 1.13
CA ASN A 145 31.88 -24.67 0.25
C ASN A 145 32.21 -25.01 -1.21
N PHE A 146 31.26 -24.75 -2.10
CA PHE A 146 31.26 -25.33 -3.44
C PHE A 146 31.01 -24.26 -4.51
N VAL A 147 31.90 -24.22 -5.50
CA VAL A 147 31.68 -23.55 -6.76
C VAL A 147 31.58 -24.63 -7.84
N ALA A 148 30.53 -24.57 -8.66
CA ALA A 148 30.28 -25.59 -9.67
C ALA A 148 31.34 -25.58 -10.79
N PRO A 149 31.52 -26.70 -11.51
CA PRO A 149 32.36 -26.73 -12.71
C PRO A 149 31.93 -25.65 -13.72
N ASP A 150 32.90 -25.17 -14.51
CA ASP A 150 32.70 -24.15 -15.55
C ASP A 150 32.26 -22.76 -15.07
N VAL A 151 32.06 -22.57 -13.77
CA VAL A 151 31.80 -21.25 -13.18
C VAL A 151 33.09 -20.42 -13.17
N VAL A 152 32.96 -19.15 -13.56
CA VAL A 152 34.01 -18.13 -13.49
C VAL A 152 33.60 -16.93 -12.65
N GLY A 153 34.56 -16.32 -11.96
CA GLY A 153 34.37 -15.06 -11.22
C GLY A 153 33.53 -15.18 -9.96
N ALA A 154 33.25 -16.38 -9.49
CA ALA A 154 32.48 -16.60 -8.27
C ALA A 154 33.29 -16.27 -7.03
N THR A 155 32.64 -15.64 -6.05
CA THR A 155 33.26 -15.32 -4.75
C THR A 155 32.42 -15.88 -3.61
N ILE A 156 32.98 -16.83 -2.87
CA ILE A 156 32.55 -17.18 -1.52
C ILE A 156 33.60 -16.66 -0.56
N SER A 157 33.34 -15.55 0.15
CA SER A 157 34.37 -14.93 1.01
C SER A 157 34.66 -15.72 2.29
N GLY A 158 33.71 -16.54 2.76
CA GLY A 158 33.85 -17.30 4.00
C GLY A 158 32.56 -18.02 4.41
N GLY A 159 32.47 -18.37 5.69
CA GLY A 159 31.31 -19.07 6.26
C GLY A 159 31.18 -20.51 5.76
N GLY A 160 29.95 -21.02 5.73
CA GLY A 160 29.62 -22.42 5.52
C GLY A 160 29.78 -23.23 6.79
N ILE A 161 29.05 -24.34 6.87
CA ILE A 161 29.19 -25.32 7.95
C ILE A 161 29.64 -26.64 7.32
N ALA A 162 30.81 -27.14 7.76
CA ALA A 162 31.43 -28.36 7.25
C ALA A 162 30.60 -29.63 7.55
N ASN A 163 29.88 -29.62 8.67
CA ASN A 163 29.04 -30.72 9.11
C ASN A 163 27.59 -30.51 8.65
N GLN A 164 26.98 -31.53 8.05
CA GLN A 164 25.56 -31.51 7.75
C GLN A 164 24.75 -31.37 9.05
N VAL A 165 23.75 -30.48 9.05
CA VAL A 165 22.72 -30.42 10.09
C VAL A 165 21.50 -31.18 9.55
N GLY A 166 21.45 -32.50 9.80
CA GLY A 166 20.42 -33.36 9.22
C GLY A 166 20.58 -33.54 7.69
N PRO A 167 19.50 -33.68 6.89
CA PRO A 167 19.59 -33.91 5.45
C PRO A 167 19.91 -32.67 4.62
N ILE A 168 20.08 -31.49 5.25
CA ILE A 168 20.18 -30.20 4.55
C ILE A 168 21.65 -29.78 4.43
N PRO A 169 22.19 -29.60 3.21
CA PRO A 169 23.51 -29.02 3.02
C PRO A 169 23.54 -27.57 3.53
N VAL A 170 24.48 -27.28 4.43
CA VAL A 170 24.68 -25.96 5.07
C VAL A 170 25.96 -25.28 4.59
N ASN A 171 26.53 -25.79 3.50
CA ASN A 171 27.62 -25.15 2.78
C ASN A 171 27.09 -24.06 1.84
N ASN A 172 27.91 -23.06 1.57
CA ASN A 172 27.59 -22.05 0.56
C ASN A 172 27.90 -22.61 -0.83
N GLN A 173 27.01 -22.38 -1.80
CA GLN A 173 27.09 -22.96 -3.13
C GLN A 173 26.84 -21.91 -4.22
N ILE A 174 27.73 -21.83 -5.20
CA ILE A 174 27.58 -20.96 -6.38
C ILE A 174 27.72 -21.80 -7.66
N ALA A 175 26.69 -21.77 -8.50
CA ALA A 175 26.64 -22.46 -9.79
C ALA A 175 26.49 -21.52 -11.00
N ALA A 176 26.59 -20.20 -10.80
CA ALA A 176 26.51 -19.20 -11.85
C ALA A 176 27.74 -18.28 -11.86
N ASN A 177 28.09 -17.79 -13.05
CA ASN A 177 29.23 -16.89 -13.23
C ASN A 177 28.99 -15.58 -12.48
N PHE A 178 30.08 -15.05 -11.92
CA PHE A 178 30.10 -13.78 -11.19
C PHE A 178 29.17 -13.72 -9.97
N GLY A 179 28.66 -14.87 -9.51
CA GLY A 179 27.89 -14.96 -8.29
C GLY A 179 28.75 -14.66 -7.05
N THR A 180 28.19 -13.96 -6.08
CA THR A 180 28.89 -13.64 -4.83
C THR A 180 28.07 -14.06 -3.61
N ILE A 181 28.71 -14.79 -2.70
CA ILE A 181 28.22 -15.08 -1.35
C ILE A 181 29.26 -14.58 -0.35
N SER A 182 28.95 -13.51 0.39
CA SER A 182 29.94 -12.91 1.31
C SER A 182 30.16 -13.71 2.60
N GLY A 183 29.28 -14.66 2.93
CA GLY A 183 29.43 -15.50 4.13
C GLY A 183 28.15 -16.25 4.50
N GLY A 184 27.94 -16.47 5.81
CA GLY A 184 26.75 -17.17 6.31
C GLY A 184 26.80 -18.68 6.07
N ALA A 185 25.66 -19.37 6.12
CA ALA A 185 25.58 -20.82 5.96
C ALA A 185 24.39 -21.26 5.09
N GLY A 186 24.59 -22.25 4.23
CA GLY A 186 23.52 -22.81 3.38
C GLY A 186 22.98 -21.85 2.33
N ASN A 187 23.74 -20.82 1.95
CA ASN A 187 23.33 -19.89 0.90
C ASN A 187 23.62 -20.47 -0.49
N ILE A 188 22.70 -20.32 -1.44
CA ILE A 188 22.78 -20.97 -2.75
C ILE A 188 22.47 -19.96 -3.87
N ILE A 189 23.39 -19.84 -4.82
CA ILE A 189 23.16 -19.22 -6.13
C ILE A 189 23.19 -20.32 -7.18
N GLN A 190 22.05 -20.59 -7.81
CA GLN A 190 21.89 -21.70 -8.76
C GLN A 190 22.39 -21.34 -10.17
N VAL A 191 22.42 -22.35 -11.05
CA VAL A 191 22.87 -22.24 -12.44
C VAL A 191 22.15 -21.10 -13.18
N ALA A 192 22.88 -20.41 -14.07
CA ALA A 192 22.36 -19.30 -14.87
C ALA A 192 21.76 -18.10 -14.10
N ALA A 193 21.87 -18.02 -12.77
CA ALA A 193 21.60 -16.79 -12.01
C ALA A 193 22.83 -15.88 -12.02
N LEU A 194 23.22 -15.42 -13.21
CA LEU A 194 24.43 -14.63 -13.44
C LEU A 194 24.44 -13.37 -12.57
N ASP A 195 25.63 -12.92 -12.16
CA ASP A 195 25.86 -11.63 -11.49
C ASP A 195 25.02 -11.41 -10.23
N SER A 196 24.59 -12.50 -9.58
CA SER A 196 23.72 -12.46 -8.41
C SER A 196 24.53 -12.36 -7.11
N PHE A 197 23.92 -11.76 -6.09
CA PHE A 197 24.59 -11.48 -4.83
C PHE A 197 23.79 -11.96 -3.63
N ILE A 198 24.45 -12.65 -2.71
CA ILE A 198 23.95 -12.95 -1.37
C ILE A 198 24.93 -12.40 -0.33
N GLY A 199 24.51 -11.42 0.47
CA GLY A 199 25.39 -10.77 1.45
C GLY A 199 25.73 -11.61 2.69
N GLY A 200 25.01 -12.71 2.93
CA GLY A 200 25.27 -13.65 4.02
C GLY A 200 23.99 -14.25 4.58
N GLY A 201 23.95 -14.50 5.89
CA GLY A 201 22.78 -15.08 6.55
C GLY A 201 22.67 -16.59 6.40
N VAL A 202 21.47 -17.14 6.53
CA VAL A 202 21.23 -18.58 6.54
C VAL A 202 20.18 -18.95 5.48
N PHE A 203 20.42 -20.02 4.72
CA PHE A 203 19.44 -20.59 3.77
C PHE A 203 18.84 -19.61 2.74
N ASN A 204 19.57 -18.58 2.33
CA ASN A 204 19.12 -17.69 1.26
C ASN A 204 19.40 -18.33 -0.10
N THR A 205 18.43 -18.28 -1.01
CA THR A 205 18.52 -18.94 -2.32
C THR A 205 18.14 -18.01 -3.47
N ILE A 206 19.01 -17.92 -4.47
CA ILE A 206 18.70 -17.33 -5.79
C ILE A 206 18.68 -18.48 -6.80
N GLN A 207 17.52 -18.73 -7.41
CA GLN A 207 17.27 -19.90 -8.24
C GLN A 207 17.62 -19.69 -9.72
N ASN A 208 17.51 -20.78 -10.49
CA ASN A 208 17.89 -20.84 -11.90
C ASN A 208 17.36 -19.67 -12.76
N ARG A 209 18.24 -19.00 -13.51
CA ARG A 209 17.92 -17.86 -14.40
C ARG A 209 17.34 -16.62 -13.71
N ALA A 210 17.50 -16.47 -12.39
CA ALA A 210 17.19 -15.22 -11.69
C ALA A 210 18.38 -14.24 -11.74
N GLU A 211 18.79 -13.86 -12.95
CA GLU A 211 19.96 -13.03 -13.22
C GLU A 211 19.91 -11.65 -12.52
N HIS A 212 21.07 -11.11 -12.14
CA HIS A 212 21.23 -9.80 -11.48
C HIS A 212 20.41 -9.64 -10.18
N SER A 213 20.10 -10.74 -9.50
CA SER A 213 19.26 -10.69 -8.30
C SER A 213 20.10 -10.44 -7.05
N PHE A 214 19.48 -9.82 -6.05
CA PHE A 214 20.16 -9.42 -4.82
C PHE A 214 19.40 -9.93 -3.59
N ILE A 215 20.11 -10.64 -2.72
CA ILE A 215 19.67 -10.90 -1.34
C ILE A 215 20.72 -10.30 -0.39
N GLY A 216 20.37 -9.28 0.40
CA GLY A 216 21.36 -8.65 1.29
C GLY A 216 21.75 -9.53 2.49
N GLY A 217 20.89 -10.45 2.93
CA GLY A 217 21.14 -11.41 4.00
C GLY A 217 19.84 -11.91 4.62
N GLY A 218 19.87 -12.26 5.91
CA GLY A 218 18.70 -12.77 6.64
C GLY A 218 18.61 -14.30 6.62
N ASP A 219 17.42 -14.85 6.82
CA ASP A 219 17.19 -16.28 6.94
C ASP A 219 16.07 -16.76 5.99
N GLY A 220 16.35 -17.77 5.17
CA GLY A 220 15.35 -18.43 4.33
C GLY A 220 14.74 -17.58 3.22
N ASN A 221 15.40 -16.50 2.77
CA ASN A 221 14.86 -15.68 1.68
C ASN A 221 15.10 -16.34 0.31
N THR A 222 14.12 -16.30 -0.58
CA THR A 222 14.20 -16.97 -1.88
C THR A 222 13.76 -16.08 -3.03
N ILE A 223 14.64 -15.91 -4.02
CA ILE A 223 14.29 -15.38 -5.34
C ILE A 223 14.23 -16.57 -6.31
N GLN A 224 13.04 -16.87 -6.81
CA GLN A 224 12.78 -18.06 -7.63
C GLN A 224 13.15 -17.86 -9.10
N SER A 225 13.08 -18.95 -9.87
CA SER A 225 13.56 -18.98 -11.25
C SER A 225 12.96 -17.89 -12.14
N VAL A 226 13.77 -17.32 -13.03
CA VAL A 226 13.33 -16.31 -14.02
C VAL A 226 12.85 -14.98 -13.40
N ALA A 227 12.95 -14.78 -12.07
CA ALA A 227 12.66 -13.50 -11.42
C ALA A 227 13.86 -12.54 -11.48
N PHE A 228 14.33 -12.21 -12.68
CA PHE A 228 15.54 -11.40 -12.89
C PHE A 228 15.43 -9.98 -12.35
N ASN A 229 16.57 -9.38 -11.99
CA ASN A 229 16.69 -8.04 -11.39
C ASN A 229 15.83 -7.84 -10.13
N SER A 230 15.57 -8.91 -9.37
CA SER A 230 14.75 -8.85 -8.16
C SER A 230 15.61 -8.66 -6.92
N ILE A 231 15.02 -8.02 -5.91
CA ILE A 231 15.74 -7.60 -4.70
C ILE A 231 14.99 -8.06 -3.46
N ILE A 232 15.69 -8.74 -2.55
CA ILE A 232 15.28 -8.91 -1.15
C ILE A 232 16.37 -8.31 -0.27
N CYS A 233 16.12 -7.19 0.41
CA CYS A 233 17.19 -6.54 1.16
C CYS A 233 17.66 -7.38 2.36
N ALA A 234 16.74 -7.94 3.15
CA ALA A 234 17.02 -8.81 4.31
C ALA A 234 15.71 -9.46 4.81
N GLY A 235 15.72 -10.03 6.01
CA GLY A 235 14.52 -10.52 6.69
C GLY A 235 14.46 -12.04 6.81
N HIS A 236 13.28 -12.56 7.11
CA HIS A 236 13.03 -13.97 7.36
C HIS A 236 11.92 -14.49 6.44
N PHE A 237 12.18 -15.58 5.71
CA PHE A 237 11.24 -16.24 4.79
C PHE A 237 10.54 -15.33 3.76
N ASN A 238 11.21 -14.30 3.23
CA ASN A 238 10.65 -13.53 2.13
C ASN A 238 10.85 -14.27 0.80
N SER A 239 9.83 -14.23 -0.07
CA SER A 239 9.88 -14.93 -1.36
C SER A 239 9.41 -14.06 -2.52
N ILE A 240 10.23 -14.01 -3.57
CA ILE A 240 9.84 -13.54 -4.89
C ILE A 240 9.77 -14.76 -5.80
N GLN A 241 8.57 -15.06 -6.31
CA GLN A 241 8.31 -16.28 -7.06
C GLN A 241 8.64 -16.14 -8.55
N THR A 242 8.49 -17.25 -9.28
CA THR A 242 8.91 -17.39 -10.68
C THR A 242 8.30 -16.34 -11.61
N ASN A 243 9.09 -15.90 -12.60
CA ASN A 243 8.63 -14.97 -13.65
C ASN A 243 8.08 -13.63 -13.11
N SER A 244 8.61 -13.14 -11.98
CA SER A 244 8.26 -11.83 -11.39
C SER A 244 9.48 -10.89 -11.43
N PRO A 245 9.95 -10.46 -12.61
CA PRO A 245 11.11 -9.60 -12.73
C PRO A 245 10.91 -8.22 -12.11
N PHE A 246 12.01 -7.60 -11.70
CA PHE A 246 12.05 -6.26 -11.08
C PHE A 246 11.25 -6.16 -9.76
N ALA A 247 10.90 -7.29 -9.15
CA ALA A 247 10.18 -7.29 -7.89
C ALA A 247 11.10 -6.95 -6.72
N THR A 248 10.57 -6.25 -5.72
CA THR A 248 11.35 -5.80 -4.56
C THR A 248 10.65 -6.16 -3.25
N ILE A 249 11.36 -6.81 -2.34
CA ILE A 249 10.99 -6.94 -0.94
C ILE A 249 12.03 -6.21 -0.09
N GLY A 250 11.63 -5.12 0.57
CA GLY A 250 12.54 -4.34 1.41
C GLY A 250 12.96 -5.06 2.70
N GLY A 251 12.20 -6.07 3.15
CA GLY A 251 12.56 -6.99 4.21
C GLY A 251 11.36 -7.48 5.00
N GLY A 252 11.52 -7.68 6.31
CA GLY A 252 10.45 -8.16 7.18
C GLY A 252 10.34 -9.68 7.23
N ASP A 253 9.15 -10.18 7.55
CA ASP A 253 8.90 -11.59 7.83
C ASP A 253 7.81 -12.17 6.91
N ASN A 254 8.12 -13.24 6.19
CA ASN A 254 7.15 -13.99 5.40
C ASN A 254 6.37 -13.16 4.35
N ASN A 255 7.00 -12.15 3.73
CA ASN A 255 6.38 -11.42 2.64
C ASN A 255 6.57 -12.17 1.31
N THR A 256 5.54 -12.21 0.48
CA THR A 256 5.56 -12.96 -0.77
C THR A 256 5.07 -12.12 -1.95
N ILE A 257 5.89 -12.05 -3.00
CA ILE A 257 5.45 -11.64 -4.34
C ILE A 257 5.34 -12.91 -5.17
N GLN A 258 4.11 -13.28 -5.53
CA GLN A 258 3.83 -14.53 -6.24
C GLN A 258 4.17 -14.46 -7.74
N ALA A 259 3.96 -15.56 -8.45
CA ALA A 259 4.40 -15.72 -9.84
C ALA A 259 3.74 -14.72 -10.80
N ASN A 260 4.47 -14.29 -11.83
CA ASN A 260 3.99 -13.34 -12.85
C ASN A 260 3.58 -11.95 -12.31
N ALA A 261 4.03 -11.56 -11.11
CA ALA A 261 3.70 -10.26 -10.48
C ALA A 261 4.87 -9.26 -10.67
N SER A 262 5.22 -9.00 -11.93
CA SER A 262 6.36 -8.14 -12.31
C SER A 262 6.29 -6.75 -11.68
N SER A 263 7.46 -6.15 -11.42
CA SER A 263 7.61 -4.77 -10.92
C SER A 263 6.88 -4.47 -9.60
N SER A 264 6.45 -5.50 -8.88
CA SER A 264 5.73 -5.32 -7.62
C SER A 264 6.69 -5.08 -6.46
N THR A 265 6.24 -4.30 -5.49
CA THR A 265 7.06 -3.95 -4.32
C THR A 265 6.30 -4.23 -3.03
N ILE A 266 6.95 -4.92 -2.10
CA ILE A 266 6.57 -4.97 -0.69
C ILE A 266 7.70 -4.30 0.10
N ALA A 267 7.49 -3.11 0.64
CA ALA A 267 8.56 -2.38 1.32
C ALA A 267 8.99 -3.06 2.64
N GLY A 268 8.12 -3.86 3.28
CA GLY A 268 8.44 -4.66 4.46
C GLY A 268 7.20 -5.20 5.17
N GLY A 269 7.27 -5.35 6.50
CA GLY A 269 6.16 -5.84 7.32
C GLY A 269 6.13 -7.35 7.49
N SER A 270 4.99 -7.92 7.84
CA SER A 270 4.83 -9.37 8.04
C SER A 270 3.65 -9.94 7.27
N ALA A 271 3.86 -11.07 6.60
CA ALA A 271 2.83 -11.84 5.91
C ALA A 271 2.03 -11.02 4.88
N ASN A 272 2.67 -10.08 4.18
CA ASN A 272 2.06 -9.36 3.07
C ASN A 272 2.22 -10.15 1.77
N VAL A 273 1.19 -10.10 0.92
CA VAL A 273 1.15 -10.89 -0.33
C VAL A 273 0.71 -10.03 -1.50
N VAL A 274 1.55 -9.98 -2.53
CA VAL A 274 1.12 -9.64 -3.89
C VAL A 274 0.94 -10.97 -4.62
N SER A 275 -0.29 -11.26 -5.04
CA SER A 275 -0.65 -12.57 -5.60
C SER A 275 -0.30 -12.69 -7.08
N ASN A 276 -0.50 -13.87 -7.64
CA ASN A 276 -0.10 -14.17 -9.01
C ASN A 276 -0.76 -13.25 -10.04
N ASP A 277 -0.03 -12.95 -11.12
CA ASP A 277 -0.50 -12.12 -12.24
C ASP A 277 -0.92 -10.67 -11.85
N ALA A 278 -0.55 -10.20 -10.66
CA ALA A 278 -0.82 -8.84 -10.19
C ALA A 278 0.44 -7.95 -10.32
N SER A 279 0.74 -7.51 -11.54
CA SER A 279 1.90 -6.65 -11.82
C SER A 279 1.73 -5.21 -11.31
N ASP A 280 2.85 -4.51 -11.14
CA ASP A 280 2.92 -3.08 -10.78
C ASP A 280 2.23 -2.74 -9.45
N CYS A 281 2.19 -3.69 -8.53
CA CYS A 281 1.53 -3.52 -7.23
C CYS A 281 2.47 -2.98 -6.15
N PHE A 282 1.92 -2.24 -5.20
CA PHE A 282 2.67 -1.72 -4.07
C PHE A 282 2.02 -2.07 -2.73
N ILE A 283 2.78 -2.69 -1.82
CA ILE A 283 2.45 -2.80 -0.41
C ILE A 283 3.52 -2.07 0.41
N GLY A 284 3.15 -0.98 1.08
CA GLY A 284 4.11 -0.18 1.86
C GLY A 284 4.55 -0.84 3.18
N GLY A 285 3.84 -1.86 3.65
CA GLY A 285 4.20 -2.66 4.83
C GLY A 285 2.98 -3.12 5.60
N GLY A 286 3.11 -3.23 6.93
CA GLY A 286 2.03 -3.68 7.80
C GLY A 286 1.94 -5.20 7.91
N ILE A 287 0.76 -5.71 8.26
CA ILE A 287 0.54 -7.12 8.58
C ILE A 287 -0.65 -7.67 7.77
N PHE A 288 -0.48 -8.82 7.12
CA PHE A 288 -1.56 -9.52 6.40
C PHE A 288 -2.28 -8.66 5.34
N ASN A 289 -1.55 -7.79 4.64
CA ASN A 289 -2.12 -7.07 3.51
C ASN A 289 -2.01 -7.92 2.23
N VAL A 290 -3.10 -8.01 1.47
CA VAL A 290 -3.20 -8.90 0.31
C VAL A 290 -3.71 -8.14 -0.90
N ILE A 291 -2.94 -8.16 -1.98
CA ILE A 291 -3.41 -7.85 -3.32
C ILE A 291 -3.60 -9.18 -4.04
N SER A 292 -4.85 -9.48 -4.39
CA SER A 292 -5.27 -10.77 -4.95
C SER A 292 -4.91 -10.90 -6.44
N PRO A 293 -5.07 -12.09 -7.04
CA PRO A 293 -4.61 -12.32 -8.41
C PRO A 293 -5.26 -11.41 -9.44
N ALA A 294 -4.48 -11.01 -10.45
CA ALA A 294 -4.92 -10.15 -11.55
C ALA A 294 -5.59 -8.83 -11.09
N ALA A 295 -5.10 -8.22 -10.00
CA ALA A 295 -5.49 -6.90 -9.54
C ALA A 295 -4.32 -5.91 -9.73
N GLY A 296 -3.87 -5.76 -10.98
CA GLY A 296 -2.67 -5.01 -11.34
C GLY A 296 -2.75 -3.52 -11.01
N ALA A 297 -1.59 -2.87 -10.89
CA ALA A 297 -1.44 -1.46 -10.54
C ALA A 297 -2.13 -1.04 -9.22
N SER A 298 -2.37 -2.00 -8.32
CA SER A 298 -3.07 -1.75 -7.05
C SER A 298 -2.11 -1.38 -5.94
N THR A 299 -2.62 -0.62 -4.96
CA THR A 299 -1.79 -0.10 -3.85
C THR A 299 -2.45 -0.34 -2.50
N ILE A 300 -1.69 -0.90 -1.56
CA ILE A 300 -2.00 -0.88 -0.13
C ILE A 300 -0.84 -0.19 0.59
N THR A 301 -1.04 1.02 1.09
CA THR A 301 0.06 1.76 1.74
C THR A 301 0.54 1.09 3.03
N GLY A 302 -0.33 0.36 3.73
CA GLY A 302 0.03 -0.43 4.92
C GLY A 302 -1.19 -0.83 5.75
N GLY A 303 -1.01 -0.97 7.07
CA GLY A 303 -2.09 -1.32 7.99
C GLY A 303 -2.20 -2.84 8.24
N THR A 304 -3.39 -3.31 8.62
CA THR A 304 -3.60 -4.70 9.02
C THR A 304 -4.80 -5.34 8.34
N GLY A 305 -4.58 -6.45 7.65
CA GLY A 305 -5.66 -7.25 7.08
C GLY A 305 -6.42 -6.55 5.95
N ASN A 306 -5.78 -5.63 5.22
CA ASN A 306 -6.42 -4.98 4.09
C ASN A 306 -6.36 -5.88 2.85
N THR A 307 -7.42 -5.90 2.05
CA THR A 307 -7.51 -6.78 0.88
C THR A 307 -8.05 -6.06 -0.33
N ILE A 308 -7.33 -6.18 -1.44
CA ILE A 308 -7.81 -5.86 -2.79
C ILE A 308 -8.02 -7.21 -3.50
N ALA A 309 -9.25 -7.49 -3.91
CA ALA A 309 -9.66 -8.77 -4.46
C ALA A 309 -9.39 -8.88 -5.98
N LEU A 310 -9.63 -10.06 -6.54
CA LEU A 310 -9.33 -10.39 -7.94
C LEU A 310 -9.97 -9.41 -8.95
N PHE A 311 -9.24 -9.06 -10.00
CA PHE A 311 -9.71 -8.16 -11.06
C PHE A 311 -10.14 -6.75 -10.60
N ALA A 312 -9.70 -6.31 -9.42
CA ALA A 312 -9.92 -4.94 -8.94
C ALA A 312 -8.72 -4.04 -9.32
N ASP A 313 -8.41 -3.96 -10.62
CA ASP A 313 -7.25 -3.23 -11.12
C ASP A 313 -7.27 -1.75 -10.72
N SER A 314 -6.07 -1.21 -10.45
CA SER A 314 -5.87 0.19 -10.05
C SER A 314 -6.62 0.60 -8.79
N ALA A 315 -6.96 -0.35 -7.92
CA ALA A 315 -7.60 -0.06 -6.65
C ALA A 315 -6.59 0.41 -5.60
N SER A 316 -7.04 1.20 -4.64
CA SER A 316 -6.16 1.71 -3.58
C SER A 316 -6.78 1.63 -2.18
N ILE A 317 -5.97 1.16 -1.23
CA ILE A 317 -6.26 1.23 0.19
C ILE A 317 -5.15 2.04 0.87
N GLY A 318 -5.48 3.22 1.38
CA GLY A 318 -4.50 4.11 2.02
C GLY A 318 -3.97 3.62 3.37
N GLY A 319 -4.62 2.62 3.98
CA GLY A 319 -4.18 1.96 5.22
C GLY A 319 -5.36 1.52 6.09
N GLY A 320 -5.17 1.54 7.40
CA GLY A 320 -6.20 1.14 8.37
C GLY A 320 -6.29 -0.37 8.56
N SER A 321 -7.46 -0.87 8.98
CA SER A 321 -7.62 -2.28 9.35
C SER A 321 -8.87 -2.93 8.75
N TYR A 322 -8.70 -4.11 8.16
CA TYR A 322 -9.80 -4.90 7.58
C TYR A 322 -10.61 -4.16 6.51
N ASN A 323 -9.97 -3.27 5.74
CA ASN A 323 -10.62 -2.67 4.58
C ASN A 323 -10.58 -3.62 3.40
N SER A 324 -11.68 -3.71 2.65
CA SER A 324 -11.85 -4.66 1.55
C SER A 324 -12.37 -3.97 0.29
N ILE A 325 -11.64 -4.11 -0.81
CA ILE A 325 -12.13 -3.81 -2.15
C ILE A 325 -12.34 -5.14 -2.85
N GLN A 326 -13.59 -5.46 -3.18
CA GLN A 326 -13.98 -6.75 -3.74
C GLN A 326 -13.80 -6.81 -5.26
N SER A 327 -14.02 -7.99 -5.83
CA SER A 327 -13.68 -8.29 -7.21
C SER A 327 -14.35 -7.35 -8.21
N LEU A 328 -13.68 -7.02 -9.32
CA LEU A 328 -14.19 -6.15 -10.38
C LEU A 328 -14.50 -4.69 -9.95
N ALA A 329 -14.20 -4.29 -8.70
CA ALA A 329 -14.30 -2.90 -8.26
C ALA A 329 -13.06 -2.09 -8.70
N THR A 330 -12.86 -1.98 -10.00
CA THR A 330 -11.69 -1.32 -10.59
C THR A 330 -11.66 0.17 -10.22
N LYS A 331 -10.45 0.71 -10.00
CA LYS A 331 -10.24 2.12 -9.62
C LYS A 331 -10.98 2.55 -8.35
N ALA A 332 -11.38 1.60 -7.50
CA ALA A 332 -12.02 1.89 -6.24
C ALA A 332 -10.97 2.33 -5.20
N THR A 333 -11.38 3.19 -4.28
CA THR A 333 -10.48 3.77 -3.27
C THR A 333 -11.10 3.72 -1.89
N ILE A 334 -10.36 3.16 -0.94
CA ILE A 334 -10.62 3.32 0.50
C ILE A 334 -9.43 4.07 1.09
N ALA A 335 -9.61 5.33 1.47
CA ALA A 335 -8.48 6.13 1.99
C ALA A 335 -7.95 5.58 3.34
N GLY A 336 -8.79 4.90 4.12
CA GLY A 336 -8.39 4.23 5.36
C GLY A 336 -9.58 3.87 6.24
N GLY A 337 -9.38 3.89 7.56
CA GLY A 337 -10.42 3.53 8.53
C GLY A 337 -10.43 2.04 8.84
N GLN A 338 -11.56 1.54 9.34
CA GLN A 338 -11.69 0.14 9.74
C GLN A 338 -12.95 -0.52 9.20
N ALA A 339 -12.81 -1.75 8.70
CA ALA A 339 -13.90 -2.59 8.23
C ALA A 339 -14.76 -1.96 7.11
N ASN A 340 -14.18 -1.10 6.29
CA ASN A 340 -14.87 -0.50 5.14
C ASN A 340 -14.81 -1.46 3.95
N THR A 341 -15.93 -1.60 3.23
CA THR A 341 -16.05 -2.52 2.09
C THR A 341 -16.59 -1.81 0.87
N ILE A 342 -15.88 -1.92 -0.25
CA ILE A 342 -16.42 -1.64 -1.58
C ILE A 342 -16.69 -2.99 -2.24
N GLN A 343 -17.96 -3.29 -2.50
CA GLN A 343 -18.39 -4.60 -2.97
C GLN A 343 -18.17 -4.80 -4.47
N GLN A 344 -18.39 -6.03 -4.93
CA GLN A 344 -18.14 -6.47 -6.30
C GLN A 344 -18.71 -5.51 -7.35
N GLY A 345 -17.91 -5.18 -8.37
CA GLY A 345 -18.36 -4.40 -9.53
C GLY A 345 -18.64 -2.91 -9.27
N ALA A 346 -18.41 -2.39 -8.06
CA ALA A 346 -18.55 -0.96 -7.76
C ALA A 346 -17.32 -0.16 -8.24
N TYR A 347 -17.11 -0.12 -9.56
CA TYR A 347 -15.98 0.57 -10.16
C TYR A 347 -16.04 2.08 -9.88
N ASN A 348 -14.86 2.70 -9.71
CA ASN A 348 -14.71 4.12 -9.37
C ASN A 348 -15.41 4.56 -8.07
N ALA A 349 -15.81 3.62 -7.20
CA ALA A 349 -16.38 3.95 -5.91
C ALA A 349 -15.31 4.45 -4.92
N SER A 350 -15.73 5.26 -3.95
CA SER A 350 -14.81 5.79 -2.94
C SER A 350 -15.39 5.78 -1.53
N ILE A 351 -14.51 5.48 -0.57
CA ILE A 351 -14.75 5.63 0.87
C ILE A 351 -13.61 6.47 1.45
N GLY A 352 -13.92 7.65 2.00
CA GLY A 352 -12.94 8.58 2.55
C GLY A 352 -12.31 8.14 3.88
N GLY A 353 -12.89 7.16 4.56
CA GLY A 353 -12.44 6.64 5.85
C GLY A 353 -13.62 6.28 6.75
N GLY A 354 -13.42 6.15 8.06
CA GLY A 354 -14.47 5.84 9.02
C GLY A 354 -14.59 4.35 9.34
N TYR A 355 -15.76 3.92 9.82
CA TYR A 355 -15.97 2.58 10.34
C TYR A 355 -17.21 1.90 9.74
N VAL A 356 -17.02 0.70 9.17
CA VAL A 356 -18.09 -0.20 8.69
C VAL A 356 -18.95 0.44 7.59
N HIS A 357 -18.31 1.12 6.65
CA HIS A 357 -18.99 1.60 5.44
C HIS A 357 -19.12 0.51 4.39
N VAL A 358 -20.21 0.56 3.62
CA VAL A 358 -20.46 -0.38 2.52
C VAL A 358 -20.87 0.40 1.27
N VAL A 359 -20.06 0.31 0.23
CA VAL A 359 -20.54 0.55 -1.13
C VAL A 359 -20.99 -0.78 -1.71
N GLY A 360 -22.26 -0.87 -2.10
CA GLY A 360 -22.94 -2.08 -2.53
C GLY A 360 -22.49 -2.60 -3.89
N THR A 361 -22.85 -3.84 -4.19
CA THR A 361 -22.57 -4.48 -5.49
C THR A 361 -23.06 -3.62 -6.66
N ASN A 362 -22.21 -3.43 -7.67
CA ASN A 362 -22.48 -2.63 -8.88
C ASN A 362 -22.87 -1.15 -8.62
N ALA A 363 -22.65 -0.62 -7.40
CA ALA A 363 -22.87 0.79 -7.09
C ALA A 363 -21.70 1.66 -7.60
N ALA A 364 -21.54 1.71 -8.92
CA ALA A 364 -20.42 2.43 -9.53
C ALA A 364 -20.52 3.95 -9.27
N PHE A 365 -19.37 4.59 -9.16
CA PHE A 365 -19.23 6.01 -8.80
C PHE A 365 -19.85 6.42 -7.46
N ALA A 366 -20.25 5.45 -6.63
CA ALA A 366 -20.76 5.73 -5.29
C ALA A 366 -19.68 6.33 -4.38
N THR A 367 -20.10 7.22 -3.49
CA THR A 367 -19.18 7.91 -2.59
C THR A 367 -19.69 7.90 -1.16
N ILE A 368 -18.84 7.48 -0.23
CA ILE A 368 -19.04 7.67 1.21
C ILE A 368 -17.90 8.53 1.74
N GLY A 369 -18.19 9.75 2.19
CA GLY A 369 -17.16 10.66 2.73
C GLY A 369 -16.53 10.13 4.02
N GLY A 370 -17.30 9.43 4.86
CA GLY A 370 -16.83 8.74 6.07
C GLY A 370 -17.92 8.58 7.12
N GLY A 371 -17.54 8.58 8.39
CA GLY A 371 -18.47 8.46 9.53
C GLY A 371 -18.55 7.04 10.11
N TYR A 372 -19.77 6.60 10.42
CA TYR A 372 -20.02 5.29 11.05
C TYR A 372 -21.23 4.59 10.43
N ILE A 373 -21.03 3.38 9.89
CA ILE A 373 -22.07 2.54 9.28
C ILE A 373 -22.86 3.34 8.25
N ASN A 374 -22.28 3.60 7.08
CA ASN A 374 -23.04 4.23 5.99
C ASN A 374 -23.03 3.29 4.80
N THR A 375 -24.14 3.27 4.06
CA THR A 375 -24.32 2.37 2.93
C THR A 375 -24.74 3.15 1.69
N VAL A 376 -24.14 2.84 0.55
CA VAL A 376 -24.64 3.23 -0.77
C VAL A 376 -24.96 1.97 -1.54
N THR A 377 -26.16 1.79 -2.08
CA THR A 377 -26.53 0.54 -2.77
C THR A 377 -26.73 0.69 -4.28
N ASN A 378 -26.59 1.90 -4.84
CA ASN A 378 -26.90 2.16 -6.25
C ASN A 378 -25.92 3.16 -6.87
N LEU A 379 -25.96 3.25 -8.20
CA LEU A 379 -25.10 4.10 -9.01
C LEU A 379 -25.21 5.57 -8.60
N TYR A 380 -24.06 6.24 -8.51
CA TYR A 380 -23.96 7.67 -8.16
C TYR A 380 -24.52 8.07 -6.77
N GLY A 381 -24.89 7.09 -5.94
CA GLY A 381 -25.36 7.36 -4.59
C GLY A 381 -24.25 7.97 -3.73
N THR A 382 -24.62 8.94 -2.89
CA THR A 382 -23.67 9.70 -2.08
C THR A 382 -24.11 9.78 -0.63
N VAL A 383 -23.22 9.40 0.27
CA VAL A 383 -23.32 9.71 1.69
C VAL A 383 -22.14 10.60 2.08
N PRO A 384 -22.32 11.92 2.29
CA PRO A 384 -21.21 12.80 2.63
C PRO A 384 -20.58 12.48 3.99
N GLY A 385 -21.31 11.80 4.88
CA GLY A 385 -20.83 11.37 6.19
C GLY A 385 -21.98 11.05 7.13
N GLY A 386 -21.74 11.23 8.44
CA GLY A 386 -22.75 10.99 9.46
C GLY A 386 -22.84 9.52 9.86
N ARG A 387 -24.01 9.09 10.33
CA ARG A 387 -24.19 7.77 10.97
C ARG A 387 -25.44 7.05 10.49
N ASN A 388 -25.27 5.79 10.07
CA ASN A 388 -26.38 4.89 9.71
C ASN A 388 -27.24 5.42 8.56
N ASN A 389 -26.63 6.07 7.56
CA ASN A 389 -27.35 6.58 6.39
C ASN A 389 -27.30 5.57 5.24
N ILE A 390 -28.35 5.58 4.40
CA ILE A 390 -28.48 4.73 3.22
C ILE A 390 -28.80 5.62 2.00
N ALA A 391 -27.90 5.69 1.02
CA ALA A 391 -28.21 6.20 -0.32
C ALA A 391 -28.57 5.02 -1.22
N GLY A 392 -29.88 4.76 -1.33
CA GLY A 392 -30.45 3.55 -1.93
C GLY A 392 -30.92 3.69 -3.38
N GLY A 393 -31.34 4.89 -3.76
CA GLY A 393 -31.71 5.22 -5.14
C GLY A 393 -30.52 5.59 -6.00
N LYS A 394 -30.68 5.48 -7.32
CA LYS A 394 -29.73 6.06 -8.27
C LYS A 394 -29.69 7.58 -8.09
N ASP A 395 -28.51 8.19 -8.18
CA ASP A 395 -28.34 9.65 -8.05
C ASP A 395 -28.87 10.21 -6.69
N SER A 396 -28.91 9.38 -5.64
CA SER A 396 -29.45 9.75 -4.33
C SER A 396 -28.40 10.31 -3.37
N LEU A 397 -28.83 11.17 -2.44
CA LEU A 397 -27.99 11.74 -1.39
C LEU A 397 -28.64 11.54 -0.02
N ALA A 398 -27.93 10.90 0.91
CA ALA A 398 -28.39 10.70 2.29
C ALA A 398 -27.40 11.29 3.30
N ALA A 399 -27.84 12.28 4.08
CA ALA A 399 -26.99 13.01 5.04
C ALA A 399 -27.60 13.07 6.45
N GLY A 400 -26.73 13.14 7.46
CA GLY A 400 -27.12 13.28 8.86
C GLY A 400 -27.08 11.96 9.62
N ARG A 401 -28.18 11.57 10.27
CA ARG A 401 -28.27 10.30 11.00
C ARG A 401 -29.55 9.54 10.68
N ARG A 402 -29.40 8.28 10.25
CA ARG A 402 -30.54 7.41 9.88
C ARG A 402 -31.39 7.99 8.74
N SER A 403 -30.74 8.67 7.80
CA SER A 403 -31.32 9.20 6.58
C SER A 403 -31.28 8.14 5.47
N HIS A 404 -32.43 7.80 4.91
CA HIS A 404 -32.59 6.72 3.92
C HIS A 404 -33.14 7.28 2.59
N ALA A 405 -32.26 7.62 1.65
CA ALA A 405 -32.63 8.08 0.32
C ALA A 405 -32.90 6.89 -0.61
N LEU A 406 -34.06 6.24 -0.47
CA LEU A 406 -34.36 4.94 -1.07
C LEU A 406 -34.80 4.98 -2.54
N HIS A 407 -35.25 6.14 -3.04
CA HIS A 407 -35.74 6.31 -4.41
C HIS A 407 -34.76 7.14 -5.25
N ASP A 408 -34.82 6.98 -6.57
CA ASP A 408 -33.94 7.66 -7.51
C ASP A 408 -34.08 9.20 -7.43
N GLY A 409 -32.94 9.90 -7.52
CA GLY A 409 -32.87 11.35 -7.48
C GLY A 409 -33.26 11.99 -6.14
N THR A 410 -33.34 11.21 -5.06
CA THR A 410 -33.77 11.75 -3.75
C THR A 410 -32.63 12.35 -2.95
N PHE A 411 -32.88 13.50 -2.32
CA PHE A 411 -32.04 14.08 -1.28
C PHE A 411 -32.77 13.93 0.04
N VAL A 412 -32.19 13.18 0.99
CA VAL A 412 -32.72 13.02 2.34
C VAL A 412 -31.73 13.56 3.38
N TRP A 413 -32.21 14.46 4.23
CA TRP A 413 -31.48 14.92 5.42
C TRP A 413 -32.25 14.59 6.69
N ALA A 414 -31.57 14.05 7.69
CA ALA A 414 -32.15 13.76 8.99
C ALA A 414 -31.27 14.28 10.13
N ASP A 415 -31.90 14.94 11.10
CA ASP A 415 -31.28 15.39 12.34
C ASP A 415 -30.74 14.23 13.21
N SER A 416 -30.29 14.58 14.42
CA SER A 416 -29.71 13.63 15.37
C SER A 416 -30.72 12.67 16.02
N GLY A 417 -31.99 12.61 15.59
CA GLY A 417 -33.02 11.70 16.12
C GLY A 417 -32.77 10.21 15.82
N ASP A 418 -33.21 9.30 16.71
CA ASP A 418 -32.96 7.84 16.61
C ASP A 418 -34.10 7.09 15.92
N ALA A 419 -34.52 7.60 14.78
CA ALA A 419 -35.51 6.95 13.95
C ALA A 419 -35.01 6.93 12.50
N ASP A 420 -35.47 5.96 11.71
CA ASP A 420 -35.23 6.01 10.27
C ASP A 420 -36.12 7.09 9.65
N PHE A 421 -35.57 7.83 8.70
CA PHE A 421 -36.30 8.80 7.90
C PHE A 421 -35.99 8.55 6.43
N ALA A 422 -37.02 8.12 5.69
CA ALA A 422 -36.86 7.64 4.33
C ALA A 422 -37.59 8.52 3.31
N SER A 423 -37.04 8.61 2.10
CA SER A 423 -37.81 9.13 0.97
C SER A 423 -38.95 8.20 0.61
N THR A 424 -40.01 8.76 0.06
CA THR A 424 -41.27 8.09 -0.27
C THR A 424 -41.54 8.02 -1.77
N VAL A 425 -40.89 8.89 -2.55
CA VAL A 425 -41.02 8.96 -4.01
C VAL A 425 -39.70 9.37 -4.67
N THR A 426 -39.57 9.15 -5.98
CA THR A 426 -38.41 9.60 -6.77
C THR A 426 -38.36 11.13 -6.87
N ASN A 427 -37.16 11.71 -6.98
CA ASN A 427 -36.91 13.15 -7.12
C ASN A 427 -37.45 14.01 -5.96
N GLU A 428 -37.45 13.45 -4.75
CA GLU A 428 -37.88 14.10 -3.51
C GLU A 428 -36.71 14.78 -2.78
N PHE A 429 -36.96 15.97 -2.24
CA PHE A 429 -36.15 16.55 -1.17
C PHE A 429 -36.87 16.39 0.17
N ALA A 430 -36.41 15.44 0.99
CA ALA A 430 -37.03 15.12 2.28
C ALA A 430 -36.13 15.58 3.44
N VAL A 431 -36.70 16.30 4.41
CA VAL A 431 -35.97 16.83 5.57
C VAL A 431 -36.70 16.46 6.86
N ARG A 432 -36.00 15.78 7.78
CA ARG A 432 -36.42 15.65 9.18
C ARG A 432 -35.56 16.55 10.06
N ALA A 433 -36.15 17.65 10.53
CA ALA A 433 -35.53 18.60 11.45
C ALA A 433 -36.48 18.92 12.61
N THR A 434 -36.43 18.15 13.69
CA THR A 434 -37.33 18.32 14.85
C THR A 434 -37.15 19.64 15.58
N GLY A 435 -36.03 20.34 15.37
CA GLY A 435 -35.79 21.71 15.84
C GLY A 435 -36.34 22.81 14.92
N GLY A 436 -36.91 22.45 13.76
CA GLY A 436 -37.38 23.38 12.73
C GLY A 436 -36.42 23.56 11.57
N VAL A 437 -36.89 24.27 10.54
CA VAL A 437 -36.15 24.57 9.28
C VAL A 437 -36.14 26.06 9.03
N ARG A 438 -35.02 26.60 8.55
CA ARG A 438 -34.91 28.01 8.12
C ARG A 438 -34.33 28.10 6.71
N PHE A 439 -34.91 28.94 5.87
CA PHE A 439 -34.35 29.36 4.59
C PHE A 439 -34.10 30.87 4.64
N VAL A 440 -32.83 31.26 4.55
CA VAL A 440 -32.40 32.66 4.63
C VAL A 440 -31.97 33.11 3.24
N SER A 441 -32.56 34.20 2.75
CA SER A 441 -32.28 34.76 1.43
C SER A 441 -31.52 36.09 1.49
N ALA A 442 -31.47 36.75 2.65
CA ALA A 442 -30.63 37.94 2.86
C ALA A 442 -30.19 38.07 4.33
N ILE A 443 -29.02 38.68 4.53
CA ILE A 443 -28.45 39.06 5.82
C ILE A 443 -28.01 40.53 5.80
N ASP A 444 -27.97 41.18 6.96
CA ASP A 444 -27.34 42.50 7.11
C ASP A 444 -25.82 42.41 7.24
N THR A 445 -25.15 43.55 7.44
CA THR A 445 -23.69 43.64 7.61
C THR A 445 -23.16 42.94 8.88
N SER A 446 -24.03 42.65 9.85
CA SER A 446 -23.70 41.88 11.06
C SER A 446 -23.93 40.37 10.90
N GLY A 447 -24.51 39.94 9.77
CA GLY A 447 -24.88 38.55 9.52
C GLY A 447 -26.26 38.16 10.04
N THR A 448 -27.06 39.12 10.51
CA THR A 448 -28.43 38.87 10.99
C THR A 448 -29.36 38.64 9.79
N PRO A 449 -30.17 37.56 9.76
CA PRO A 449 -31.15 37.34 8.71
C PRO A 449 -32.15 38.51 8.60
N VAL A 450 -32.26 39.09 7.40
CA VAL A 450 -33.20 40.20 7.09
C VAL A 450 -34.20 39.85 5.99
N ALA A 451 -34.09 38.67 5.37
CA ALA A 451 -35.14 38.07 4.54
C ALA A 451 -35.08 36.54 4.62
N GLY A 452 -36.25 35.90 4.58
CA GLY A 452 -36.36 34.45 4.61
C GLY A 452 -37.67 33.92 5.21
N VAL A 453 -37.74 32.59 5.33
CA VAL A 453 -38.86 31.85 5.92
C VAL A 453 -38.36 30.85 6.95
N THR A 454 -39.18 30.59 7.98
CA THR A 454 -38.91 29.58 9.01
C THR A 454 -40.11 28.65 9.19
N LEU A 455 -39.85 27.36 9.40
CA LEU A 455 -40.81 26.39 9.91
C LEU A 455 -40.38 26.06 11.34
N PRO A 456 -41.00 26.66 12.37
CA PRO A 456 -40.64 26.40 13.76
C PRO A 456 -40.81 24.92 14.14
N ALA A 457 -40.10 24.50 15.20
CA ALA A 457 -40.23 23.16 15.76
C ALA A 457 -41.71 22.84 16.05
N GLY A 458 -42.21 21.73 15.50
CA GLY A 458 -43.59 21.26 15.67
C GLY A 458 -44.67 22.09 14.95
N SER A 459 -44.31 23.10 14.16
CA SER A 459 -45.26 23.91 13.38
C SER A 459 -45.73 23.19 12.11
N GLY A 460 -46.95 23.48 11.68
CA GLY A 460 -47.51 23.04 10.39
C GLY A 460 -47.47 24.11 9.29
N SER A 461 -47.00 25.32 9.58
CA SER A 461 -47.01 26.45 8.64
C SER A 461 -45.71 27.23 8.64
N TRP A 462 -45.31 27.70 7.45
CA TRP A 462 -44.21 28.65 7.28
C TRP A 462 -44.52 29.99 7.94
N SER A 463 -43.50 30.59 8.54
CA SER A 463 -43.50 31.95 9.06
C SER A 463 -42.52 32.77 8.23
N SER A 464 -43.04 33.73 7.47
CA SER A 464 -42.24 34.70 6.71
C SER A 464 -41.76 35.82 7.64
N LEU A 465 -40.50 36.25 7.49
CA LEU A 465 -39.98 37.37 8.27
C LEU A 465 -40.77 38.65 7.95
N SER A 466 -41.36 39.27 8.98
CA SER A 466 -42.15 40.49 8.84
C SER A 466 -41.91 41.47 10.02
N ASP A 467 -40.65 41.62 10.42
CA ASP A 467 -40.24 42.60 11.43
C ASP A 467 -40.30 44.03 10.88
N ARG A 468 -40.73 45.00 11.70
CA ARG A 468 -40.75 46.43 11.31
C ARG A 468 -39.35 46.96 10.99
N ASN A 469 -38.33 46.50 11.70
CA ASN A 469 -36.95 46.90 11.51
C ASN A 469 -36.32 46.28 10.25
N ALA A 470 -36.92 45.23 9.71
CA ALA A 470 -36.53 44.64 8.42
C ALA A 470 -37.21 45.33 7.23
N LYS A 471 -38.08 46.33 7.47
CA LYS A 471 -38.87 47.02 6.43
C LYS A 471 -38.60 48.52 6.44
N ALA A 472 -38.70 49.14 5.26
CA ALA A 472 -38.52 50.57 5.07
C ALA A 472 -39.55 51.13 4.09
N ASN A 473 -39.58 52.46 3.92
CA ASN A 473 -40.43 53.17 2.94
C ASN A 473 -41.95 52.95 3.13
N PHE A 474 -42.42 52.97 4.37
CA PHE A 474 -43.85 52.84 4.67
C PHE A 474 -44.67 53.99 4.05
N ALA A 475 -45.69 53.63 3.26
CA ALA A 475 -46.65 54.56 2.69
C ALA A 475 -48.08 54.18 3.10
N PRO A 476 -48.99 55.15 3.32
CA PRO A 476 -50.38 54.87 3.60
C PRO A 476 -51.10 54.31 2.37
N ILE A 477 -52.13 53.50 2.59
CA ILE A 477 -52.98 52.92 1.54
C ILE A 477 -54.43 53.36 1.72
N SER A 478 -55.18 53.48 0.62
CA SER A 478 -56.63 53.73 0.63
C SER A 478 -57.38 52.41 0.69
N SER A 479 -57.78 51.99 1.90
CA SER A 479 -58.44 50.69 2.12
C SER A 479 -59.75 50.54 1.35
N ARG A 480 -60.48 51.64 1.12
CA ARG A 480 -61.74 51.63 0.34
C ARG A 480 -61.48 51.37 -1.13
N GLU A 481 -60.52 52.08 -1.74
CA GLU A 481 -60.14 51.86 -3.14
C GLU A 481 -59.55 50.47 -3.35
N LEU A 482 -58.74 49.99 -2.40
CA LEU A 482 -58.18 48.66 -2.44
C LEU A 482 -59.29 47.59 -2.39
N LEU A 483 -60.30 47.77 -1.52
CA LEU A 483 -61.49 46.90 -1.51
C LEU A 483 -62.23 46.94 -2.85
N ASP A 484 -62.38 48.10 -3.47
CA ASP A 484 -63.04 48.22 -4.78
C ASP A 484 -62.29 47.42 -5.85
N ARG A 485 -60.96 47.53 -5.90
CA ARG A 485 -60.13 46.74 -6.81
C ARG A 485 -60.19 45.24 -6.51
N LEU A 486 -60.22 44.86 -5.23
CA LEU A 486 -60.36 43.45 -4.84
C LEU A 486 -61.74 42.90 -5.23
N ALA A 487 -62.81 43.69 -5.11
CA ALA A 487 -64.15 43.28 -5.49
C ALA A 487 -64.30 43.05 -7.00
N GLU A 488 -63.48 43.72 -7.82
CA GLU A 488 -63.40 43.54 -9.27
C GLU A 488 -62.42 42.45 -9.70
N LEU A 489 -61.56 41.96 -8.79
CA LEU A 489 -60.53 40.99 -9.10
C LEU A 489 -61.13 39.62 -9.48
N PRO A 490 -60.80 39.06 -10.65
CA PRO A 490 -61.27 37.73 -11.03
C PRO A 490 -60.74 36.65 -10.08
N VAL A 491 -61.64 35.96 -9.38
CA VAL A 491 -61.31 34.76 -8.59
C VAL A 491 -61.87 33.54 -9.29
N GLN A 492 -61.00 32.60 -9.66
CA GLN A 492 -61.36 31.43 -10.44
C GLN A 492 -60.82 30.16 -9.78
N THR A 493 -61.35 29.00 -10.18
CA THR A 493 -60.71 27.72 -9.84
C THR A 493 -59.83 27.27 -11.00
N TRP A 494 -58.68 26.68 -10.70
CA TRP A 494 -57.69 26.29 -11.71
C TRP A 494 -56.84 25.11 -11.21
N ASN A 495 -56.08 24.51 -12.12
CA ASN A 495 -55.06 23.51 -11.81
C ASN A 495 -53.75 23.89 -12.51
N TYR A 496 -52.62 23.49 -11.92
CA TYR A 496 -51.34 23.59 -12.64
C TYR A 496 -51.36 22.64 -13.84
N LYS A 497 -50.79 23.06 -14.96
CA LYS A 497 -50.69 22.24 -16.19
C LYS A 497 -49.95 20.92 -15.98
N SER A 498 -49.05 20.86 -14.99
CA SER A 498 -48.27 19.68 -14.62
C SER A 498 -48.94 18.79 -13.57
N GLN A 499 -50.11 19.19 -13.05
CA GLN A 499 -50.83 18.46 -12.01
C GLN A 499 -52.04 17.73 -12.60
N ASN A 500 -52.51 16.70 -11.91
CA ASN A 500 -53.73 16.00 -12.28
C ASN A 500 -54.94 16.97 -12.32
N ASP A 501 -55.78 16.85 -13.34
CA ASP A 501 -56.96 17.69 -13.58
C ASP A 501 -58.01 17.64 -12.46
N SER A 502 -58.00 16.58 -11.63
CA SER A 502 -58.89 16.48 -10.47
C SER A 502 -58.50 17.42 -9.33
N VAL A 503 -57.26 17.90 -9.28
CA VAL A 503 -56.82 18.82 -8.24
C VAL A 503 -57.24 20.24 -8.61
N ARG A 504 -57.99 20.89 -7.73
CA ARG A 504 -58.47 22.26 -7.95
C ARG A 504 -57.92 23.19 -6.88
N HIS A 505 -57.34 24.29 -7.33
CA HIS A 505 -56.97 25.45 -6.54
C HIS A 505 -57.97 26.57 -6.80
N ILE A 506 -58.00 27.57 -5.93
CA ILE A 506 -58.85 28.75 -6.08
C ILE A 506 -58.02 30.00 -5.80
N GLY A 507 -58.19 31.03 -6.62
CA GLY A 507 -57.51 32.30 -6.44
C GLY A 507 -57.42 33.10 -7.76
N PRO A 508 -56.91 34.33 -7.70
CA PRO A 508 -56.61 35.11 -8.90
C PRO A 508 -55.36 34.60 -9.63
N THR A 509 -55.15 35.06 -10.86
CA THR A 509 -53.84 34.92 -11.51
C THR A 509 -52.87 36.00 -11.00
N ALA A 510 -51.57 35.74 -11.05
CA ALA A 510 -50.55 36.70 -10.61
C ALA A 510 -50.58 38.00 -11.44
N GLN A 511 -50.86 37.90 -12.74
CA GLN A 511 -50.95 39.05 -13.65
C GLN A 511 -52.11 39.96 -13.26
N ASP A 512 -53.29 39.40 -13.01
CA ASP A 512 -54.46 40.17 -12.59
C ASP A 512 -54.23 40.81 -11.21
N PHE A 513 -53.60 40.09 -10.29
CA PHE A 513 -53.26 40.58 -8.95
C PHE A 513 -52.25 41.75 -9.02
N ALA A 514 -51.18 41.60 -9.81
CA ALA A 514 -50.18 42.64 -10.01
C ALA A 514 -50.76 43.88 -10.72
N ALA A 515 -51.68 43.68 -11.68
CA ALA A 515 -52.37 44.77 -12.37
C ALA A 515 -53.31 45.55 -11.42
N ALA A 516 -53.94 44.88 -10.45
CA ALA A 516 -54.85 45.51 -9.50
C ALA A 516 -54.11 46.27 -8.36
N PHE A 517 -53.05 45.66 -7.80
CA PHE A 517 -52.44 46.15 -6.55
C PHE A 517 -51.03 46.69 -6.69
N HIS A 518 -50.31 46.38 -7.76
CA HIS A 518 -48.94 46.85 -8.03
C HIS A 518 -47.96 46.50 -6.90
N VAL A 519 -48.03 45.28 -6.38
CA VAL A 519 -47.12 44.72 -5.36
C VAL A 519 -46.46 43.43 -5.88
N GLY A 520 -45.40 42.97 -5.21
CA GLY A 520 -44.61 41.81 -5.60
C GLY A 520 -43.33 42.17 -6.36
N GLU A 521 -42.50 41.15 -6.62
CA GLU A 521 -41.22 41.28 -7.34
C GLU A 521 -41.41 41.19 -8.88
N ASP A 522 -42.46 40.50 -9.34
CA ASP A 522 -42.82 40.34 -10.74
C ASP A 522 -44.34 40.13 -10.92
N ASP A 523 -44.79 39.95 -12.16
CA ASP A 523 -46.19 39.73 -12.54
C ASP A 523 -46.58 38.24 -12.70
N ARG A 524 -45.72 37.31 -12.28
CA ARG A 524 -45.91 35.86 -12.43
C ARG A 524 -46.06 35.13 -11.09
N HIS A 525 -45.76 35.80 -9.98
CA HIS A 525 -45.84 35.24 -8.64
C HIS A 525 -46.65 36.15 -7.72
N ILE A 526 -47.42 35.54 -6.80
CA ILE A 526 -48.08 36.25 -5.71
C ILE A 526 -47.37 35.83 -4.42
N ALA A 527 -46.80 36.80 -3.71
CA ALA A 527 -46.25 36.53 -2.40
C ALA A 527 -47.39 36.40 -1.37
N THR A 528 -47.33 35.37 -0.52
CA THR A 528 -48.35 35.12 0.51
C THR A 528 -48.50 36.29 1.49
N VAL A 529 -47.43 37.05 1.72
CA VAL A 529 -47.46 38.26 2.55
C VAL A 529 -48.27 39.39 1.91
N ASP A 530 -48.23 39.51 0.59
CA ASP A 530 -48.96 40.55 -0.15
C ASP A 530 -50.45 40.23 -0.22
N GLU A 531 -50.79 38.97 -0.48
CA GLU A 531 -52.18 38.49 -0.41
C GLU A 531 -52.80 38.75 0.97
N GLY A 532 -52.09 38.41 2.05
CA GLY A 532 -52.51 38.69 3.42
C GLY A 532 -52.64 40.19 3.70
N GLY A 533 -51.71 41.01 3.19
CA GLY A 533 -51.77 42.47 3.31
C GLY A 533 -52.99 43.08 2.62
N VAL A 534 -53.27 42.66 1.38
CA VAL A 534 -54.46 43.06 0.62
C VAL A 534 -55.74 42.63 1.33
N ALA A 535 -55.81 41.41 1.84
CA ALA A 535 -56.99 40.92 2.58
C ALA A 535 -57.26 41.76 3.84
N LEU A 536 -56.23 42.04 4.65
CA LEU A 536 -56.36 42.88 5.84
C LEU A 536 -56.81 44.31 5.50
N ALA A 537 -56.24 44.90 4.45
CA ALA A 537 -56.63 46.23 3.99
C ALA A 537 -58.07 46.26 3.45
N ALA A 538 -58.48 45.25 2.70
CA ALA A 538 -59.84 45.14 2.19
C ALA A 538 -60.88 44.96 3.31
N ILE A 539 -60.56 44.19 4.36
CA ILE A 539 -61.41 44.07 5.56
C ILE A 539 -61.62 45.44 6.22
N GLN A 540 -60.56 46.24 6.33
CA GLN A 540 -60.68 47.61 6.83
C GLN A 540 -61.58 48.47 5.94
N GLY A 541 -61.40 48.39 4.62
CA GLY A 541 -62.25 49.09 3.65
C GLY A 541 -63.72 48.66 3.74
N LEU A 542 -63.98 47.38 4.01
CA LEU A 542 -65.33 46.83 4.14
C LEU A 542 -65.99 47.36 5.41
N ASN A 543 -65.24 47.40 6.52
CA ASN A 543 -65.72 47.99 7.77
C ASN A 543 -66.05 49.48 7.59
N GLN A 544 -65.20 50.24 6.89
CA GLN A 544 -65.47 51.65 6.58
C GLN A 544 -66.77 51.83 5.78
N LYS A 545 -66.97 51.06 4.69
CA LYS A 545 -68.22 51.10 3.91
C LYS A 545 -69.44 50.70 4.75
N LEU A 546 -69.28 49.74 5.65
CA LEU A 546 -70.36 49.27 6.52
C LEU A 546 -70.77 50.34 7.54
N GLU A 547 -69.80 50.97 8.21
CA GLU A 547 -70.05 52.05 9.18
C GLU A 547 -70.74 53.25 8.54
N GLU A 548 -70.33 53.63 7.33
CA GLU A 548 -71.01 54.69 6.57
C GLU A 548 -72.45 54.33 6.26
N ARG A 549 -72.69 53.11 5.74
CA ARG A 549 -74.04 52.61 5.43
C ARG A 549 -74.92 52.53 6.68
N LEU A 550 -74.36 52.12 7.82
CA LEU A 550 -75.07 52.11 9.10
C LEU A 550 -75.44 53.52 9.54
N THR A 551 -74.52 54.48 9.42
CA THR A 551 -74.77 55.88 9.76
C THR A 551 -75.86 56.48 8.86
N GLU A 552 -75.80 56.23 7.55
CA GLU A 552 -76.85 56.63 6.59
C GLU A 552 -78.20 56.03 6.98
N LYS A 553 -78.23 54.74 7.31
CA LYS A 553 -79.46 54.04 7.72
C LYS A 553 -80.00 54.55 9.05
N ASP A 554 -79.15 54.90 10.02
CA ASP A 554 -79.57 55.50 11.29
C ASP A 554 -80.20 56.88 11.09
N VAL A 555 -79.64 57.67 10.16
CA VAL A 555 -80.25 58.95 9.75
C VAL A 555 -81.60 58.71 9.09
N GLU A 556 -81.71 57.76 8.16
CA GLU A 556 -82.96 57.39 7.49
C GLU A 556 -84.02 56.91 8.50
N ILE A 557 -83.65 56.03 9.43
CA ILE A 557 -84.53 55.55 10.51
C ILE A 557 -84.98 56.70 11.40
N ARG A 558 -84.11 57.66 11.72
CA ARG A 558 -84.47 58.83 12.51
C ARG A 558 -85.50 59.70 11.79
N ILE A 559 -85.33 59.91 10.48
CA ILE A 559 -86.29 60.63 9.64
C ILE A 559 -87.62 59.89 9.57
N LEU A 560 -87.60 58.58 9.28
CA LEU A 560 -88.81 57.75 9.22
C LEU A 560 -89.56 57.71 10.55
N LYS A 561 -88.85 57.57 11.69
CA LYS A 561 -89.46 57.64 13.03
C LYS A 561 -90.16 58.98 13.28
N LYS A 562 -89.55 60.09 12.82
CA LYS A 562 -90.16 61.42 12.91
C LYS A 562 -91.43 61.51 12.06
N SER A 563 -91.38 61.08 10.80
CA SER A 563 -92.57 61.07 9.93
C SER A 563 -93.70 60.17 10.44
N VAL A 564 -93.37 59.01 11.03
CA VAL A 564 -94.37 58.14 11.69
C VAL A 564 -94.98 58.82 12.92
N ALA A 565 -94.19 59.55 13.71
CA ALA A 565 -94.72 60.32 14.85
C ALA A 565 -95.66 61.43 14.39
N GLU A 566 -95.27 62.20 13.36
CA GLU A 566 -96.09 63.24 12.73
C GLU A 566 -97.40 62.67 12.15
N LEU A 567 -97.35 61.53 11.46
CA LEU A 567 -98.54 60.81 10.98
C LEU A 567 -99.45 60.35 12.12
N LYS A 568 -98.89 59.85 13.23
CA LYS A 568 -99.67 59.46 14.41
C LYS A 568 -100.38 60.66 15.04
N GLU A 569 -99.71 61.81 15.15
CA GLU A 569 -100.34 63.05 15.63
C GLU A 569 -101.47 63.49 14.69
N LEU A 570 -101.26 63.43 13.37
CA LEU A 570 -102.27 63.82 12.39
C LEU A 570 -103.50 62.89 12.44
N VAL A 571 -103.29 61.58 12.56
CA VAL A 571 -104.36 60.59 12.75
C VAL A 571 -105.09 60.83 14.08
N SER A 572 -104.37 61.12 15.16
CA SER A 572 -104.98 61.45 16.46
C SER A 572 -105.83 62.72 16.37
N ALA A 573 -105.35 63.76 15.68
CA ALA A 573 -106.08 65.00 15.46
C ALA A 573 -107.35 64.80 14.62
N ILE A 574 -107.28 64.00 13.56
CA ILE A 574 -108.46 63.63 12.75
C ILE A 574 -109.46 62.79 13.57
N THR A 575 -108.96 61.85 14.38
CA THR A 575 -109.81 61.03 15.26
C THR A 575 -110.50 61.89 16.33
N GLN A 576 -109.80 62.90 16.85
CA GLN A 576 -110.34 63.88 17.78
C GLN A 576 -111.39 64.79 17.11
N GLN A 577 -111.13 65.28 15.90
CA GLN A 577 -112.13 66.01 15.09
C GLN A 577 -113.37 65.18 14.76
N GLN A 578 -113.22 63.88 14.48
CA GLN A 578 -114.37 62.99 14.26
C GLN A 578 -115.20 62.74 15.53
N ASN A 579 -114.54 62.68 16.70
CA ASN A 579 -115.23 62.56 17.98
C ASN A 579 -115.95 63.85 18.39
N GLU A 580 -115.36 65.02 18.10
CA GLU A 580 -115.98 66.34 18.31
C GLU A 580 -117.19 66.55 17.37
N ALA A 581 -117.08 66.16 16.09
CA ALA A 581 -118.20 66.20 15.13
C ALA A 581 -119.36 65.25 15.51
N ARG A 582 -119.07 64.12 16.17
CA ARG A 582 -120.12 63.23 16.72
C ARG A 582 -120.87 63.86 17.89
N HIS A 583 -120.18 64.61 18.75
CA HIS A 583 -120.81 65.31 19.88
C HIS A 583 -121.72 66.47 19.44
N GLU A 584 -121.36 67.20 18.37
CA GLU A 584 -122.23 68.23 17.79
C GLU A 584 -123.47 67.64 17.09
N SER A 585 -123.37 66.45 16.46
CA SER A 585 -124.54 65.77 15.87
C SER A 585 -125.53 65.16 16.89
N SER A 586 -125.12 65.05 18.16
CA SER A 586 -125.93 64.46 19.25
C SER A 586 -126.72 65.50 20.06
N SER A 587 -126.62 66.79 19.70
CA SER A 587 -127.22 67.91 20.43
C SER A 587 -128.31 68.66 19.63
N ASN A 588 -128.88 68.02 18.60
CA ASN A 588 -130.11 68.47 17.94
C ASN A 588 -131.34 67.83 18.56
#